data_AF-A0A520FMS2-F1
#
_entry.id   AF-A0A520FMS2-F1
#
_cell.length_a   1.000
_cell.length_b   1.000
_cell.length_c   1.000
_cell.angle_alpha   90.00
_cell.angle_beta   90.00
_cell.angle_gamma   90.00
#
_symmetry.space_group_name_H-M   'P 1'
#
loop_
_entity.id
_entity.type
_entity.pdbx_description
1 polymer ?
#
loop_
_entity_poly.entity_id
_entity_poly.type
_entity_poly.pdbx_seq_one_letter_code
_entity_poly.pdbx_strand_id
1 'polypeptide(L)'
;MRWPRLPTSWFLPRSFDVLGMLRAQLVLVEQGMRVLNGWGHGEVAIHDAAAELRVVAEAERVARRDLHNAVRDSFSTPIEAEDLFELGERLGEITEAGYALIRESELSCSGPTCLAPDRYLVGLLDALADAAVPLAEGLRALPGGAAATYADGAIEALSAAEHAYRAAIADLEHETDVRRELRRRELYRRAEHLHAAILRVARRTGYSVYKAR
;
A
#
# COMPACT_ATOMS: atom_id res chain seq x y z
N MET A 1 -26.50 -24.09 -54.34
CA MET A 1 -26.83 -23.47 -53.04
C MET A 1 -25.59 -23.54 -52.15
N ARG A 2 -24.94 -22.39 -51.88
CA ARG A 2 -23.82 -22.30 -50.92
C ARG A 2 -24.40 -21.82 -49.59
N TRP A 3 -24.20 -22.61 -48.52
CA TRP A 3 -24.52 -22.18 -47.16
C TRP A 3 -23.55 -21.06 -46.75
N PRO A 4 -24.03 -19.99 -46.10
CA PRO A 4 -23.13 -18.97 -45.56
C PRO A 4 -22.30 -19.57 -44.43
N ARG A 5 -20.97 -19.38 -44.49
CA ARG A 5 -20.07 -19.70 -43.39
C ARG A 5 -20.38 -18.74 -42.25
N LEU A 6 -20.82 -19.24 -41.11
CA LEU A 6 -20.93 -18.45 -39.89
C LEU A 6 -19.52 -17.96 -39.49
N PRO A 7 -19.36 -16.69 -39.07
CA PRO A 7 -18.09 -16.18 -38.59
C PRO A 7 -17.64 -16.96 -37.33
N THR A 8 -16.36 -17.34 -37.32
CA THR A 8 -15.75 -18.23 -36.31
C THR A 8 -15.49 -17.61 -34.95
N SER A 9 -15.85 -16.34 -34.71
CA SER A 9 -15.75 -15.74 -33.37
C SER A 9 -17.10 -15.81 -32.68
N TRP A 10 -17.43 -16.99 -32.16
CA TRP A 10 -18.52 -17.15 -31.20
C TRP A 10 -18.20 -16.28 -29.96
N PHE A 11 -19.22 -15.57 -29.51
CA PHE A 11 -19.24 -14.52 -28.49
C PHE A 11 -18.76 -15.04 -27.11
N LEU A 12 -17.45 -15.20 -26.89
CA LEU A 12 -16.91 -15.41 -25.54
C LEU A 12 -16.41 -14.07 -25.02
N PRO A 13 -17.02 -13.52 -23.95
CA PRO A 13 -16.52 -12.30 -23.34
C PRO A 13 -15.07 -12.50 -22.88
N ARG A 14 -14.26 -11.44 -23.00
CA ARG A 14 -12.88 -11.47 -22.47
C ARG A 14 -12.98 -11.66 -20.96
N SER A 15 -12.39 -12.73 -20.45
CA SER A 15 -12.17 -12.94 -19.02
C SER A 15 -10.74 -12.51 -18.71
N PHE A 16 -10.60 -11.45 -17.94
CA PHE A 16 -9.29 -11.01 -17.44
C PHE A 16 -9.05 -11.65 -16.07
N ASP A 17 -7.80 -12.00 -15.78
CA ASP A 17 -7.39 -12.43 -14.45
C ASP A 17 -7.21 -11.22 -13.52
N VAL A 18 -8.32 -10.56 -13.19
CA VAL A 18 -8.33 -9.33 -12.38
C VAL A 18 -7.78 -9.56 -10.97
N LEU A 19 -7.92 -10.76 -10.40
CA LEU A 19 -7.30 -11.09 -9.11
C LEU A 19 -5.79 -11.30 -9.24
N GLY A 20 -5.33 -11.95 -10.32
CA GLY A 20 -3.90 -12.01 -10.65
C GLY A 20 -3.30 -10.62 -10.84
N MET A 21 -4.01 -9.71 -11.50
CA MET A 21 -3.59 -8.31 -11.69
C MET A 21 -3.53 -7.53 -10.37
N LEU A 22 -4.54 -7.69 -9.49
CA LEU A 22 -4.51 -7.12 -8.14
C LEU A 22 -3.33 -7.64 -7.33
N ARG A 23 -3.04 -8.94 -7.41
CA ARG A 23 -1.87 -9.55 -6.75
C ARG A 23 -0.55 -9.05 -7.34
N ALA A 24 -0.49 -8.81 -8.65
CA ALA A 24 0.69 -8.22 -9.29
C ALA A 24 0.93 -6.77 -8.82
N GLN A 25 -0.14 -5.99 -8.65
CA GLN A 25 -0.07 -4.66 -8.04
C GLN A 25 0.41 -4.75 -6.58
N LEU A 26 -0.12 -5.69 -5.79
CA LEU A 26 0.29 -5.93 -4.40
C LEU A 26 1.80 -6.20 -4.27
N VAL A 27 2.41 -6.95 -5.18
CA VAL A 27 3.86 -7.20 -5.16
C VAL A 27 4.68 -5.91 -5.22
N LEU A 28 4.20 -4.90 -5.97
CA LEU A 28 4.84 -3.58 -6.03
C LEU A 28 4.69 -2.83 -4.70
N VAL A 29 3.51 -2.92 -4.07
CA VAL A 29 3.27 -2.35 -2.74
C VAL A 29 4.19 -2.98 -1.69
N GLU A 30 4.34 -4.32 -1.70
CA GLU A 30 5.26 -5.04 -0.81
C GLU A 30 6.72 -4.66 -1.05
N GLN A 31 7.13 -4.47 -2.31
CA GLN A 31 8.45 -3.94 -2.62
C GLN A 31 8.64 -2.55 -2.01
N GLY A 32 7.67 -1.64 -2.18
CA GLY A 32 7.72 -0.30 -1.62
C GLY A 32 7.84 -0.30 -0.09
N MET A 33 7.04 -1.13 0.59
CA MET A 33 7.13 -1.29 2.05
C MET A 33 8.50 -1.81 2.50
N ARG A 34 9.10 -2.76 1.76
CA ARG A 34 10.43 -3.28 2.07
C ARG A 34 11.51 -2.21 1.93
N VAL A 35 11.48 -1.42 0.87
CA VAL A 35 12.43 -0.31 0.65
C VAL A 35 12.29 0.73 1.76
N LEU A 36 11.04 1.09 2.12
CA LEU A 36 10.78 2.04 3.18
C LEU A 36 11.31 1.54 4.54
N ASN A 37 11.11 0.26 4.85
CA ASN A 37 11.63 -0.31 6.10
C ASN A 37 13.15 -0.39 6.11
N GLY A 38 13.76 -0.84 5.01
CA GLY A 38 15.22 -0.89 4.87
C GLY A 38 15.87 0.49 4.99
N TRP A 39 15.22 1.53 4.48
CA TRP A 39 15.64 2.92 4.72
C TRP A 39 15.56 3.30 6.20
N GLY A 40 14.48 2.95 6.89
CA GLY A 40 14.32 3.17 8.33
C GLY A 40 15.50 2.59 9.13
N HIS A 41 15.93 1.38 8.80
CA HIS A 41 17.05 0.69 9.44
C HIS A 41 18.45 1.10 8.94
N GLY A 42 18.53 2.04 8.00
CA GLY A 42 19.80 2.48 7.42
C GLY A 42 20.46 1.46 6.49
N GLU A 43 19.72 0.45 6.04
CA GLU A 43 20.17 -0.55 5.06
C GLU A 43 20.21 0.04 3.64
N VAL A 44 19.34 1.02 3.38
CA VAL A 44 19.23 1.74 2.11
C VAL A 44 19.41 3.23 2.35
N ALA A 45 20.31 3.86 1.61
CA ALA A 45 20.52 5.31 1.71
C ALA A 45 19.27 6.07 1.22
N ILE A 46 19.00 7.25 1.80
CA ILE A 46 17.77 8.00 1.55
C ILE A 46 17.54 8.34 0.06
N HIS A 47 18.60 8.70 -0.67
CA HIS A 47 18.50 9.01 -2.09
C HIS A 47 18.21 7.76 -2.94
N ASP A 48 18.78 6.61 -2.57
CA ASP A 48 18.53 5.35 -3.26
C ASP A 48 17.10 4.87 -2.99
N ALA A 49 16.65 4.96 -1.73
CA ALA A 49 15.27 4.64 -1.35
C ALA A 49 14.25 5.56 -2.06
N ALA A 50 14.53 6.87 -2.15
CA ALA A 50 13.69 7.81 -2.88
C ALA A 50 13.64 7.51 -4.39
N ALA A 51 14.78 7.16 -4.99
CA ALA A 51 14.86 6.79 -6.39
C ALA A 51 14.09 5.49 -6.68
N GLU A 52 14.25 4.47 -5.84
CA GLU A 52 13.55 3.19 -5.97
C GLU A 52 12.04 3.34 -5.76
N LEU A 53 11.61 4.01 -4.69
CA LEU A 53 10.19 4.24 -4.42
C LEU A 53 9.49 5.05 -5.52
N ARG A 54 10.21 5.96 -6.20
CA ARG A 54 9.68 6.64 -7.38
C ARG A 54 9.41 5.67 -8.53
N VAL A 55 10.31 4.72 -8.78
CA VAL A 55 10.14 3.71 -9.83
C VAL A 55 8.99 2.77 -9.47
N VAL A 56 8.92 2.31 -8.22
CA VAL A 56 7.83 1.48 -7.70
C VAL A 56 6.49 2.20 -7.84
N ALA A 57 6.40 3.48 -7.47
CA ALA A 57 5.19 4.26 -7.58
C ALA A 57 4.69 4.40 -9.03
N GLU A 58 5.60 4.63 -10.00
CA GLU A 58 5.20 4.68 -11.41
C GLU A 58 4.72 3.32 -11.93
N ALA A 59 5.44 2.25 -11.59
CA ALA A 59 5.05 0.89 -11.97
C ALA A 59 3.70 0.49 -11.37
N GLU A 60 3.46 0.83 -10.09
CA GLU A 60 2.21 0.55 -9.40
C GLU A 60 1.06 1.34 -10.06
N ARG A 61 1.28 2.62 -10.38
CA ARG A 61 0.30 3.44 -11.08
C ARG A 61 -0.06 2.87 -12.45
N VAL A 62 0.88 2.24 -13.16
CA VAL A 62 0.61 1.51 -14.42
C VAL A 62 -0.24 0.27 -14.14
N ALA A 63 0.19 -0.58 -13.19
CA ALA A 63 -0.52 -1.81 -12.83
C ALA A 63 -1.97 -1.55 -12.39
N ARG A 64 -2.18 -0.47 -11.62
CA ARG A 64 -3.50 -0.01 -11.19
C ARG A 64 -4.40 0.37 -12.35
N ARG A 65 -3.89 1.17 -13.30
CA ARG A 65 -4.64 1.53 -14.52
C ARG A 65 -5.00 0.30 -15.34
N ASP A 66 -4.07 -0.64 -15.47
CA ASP A 66 -4.31 -1.88 -16.21
C ASP A 66 -5.37 -2.73 -15.54
N LEU A 67 -5.32 -2.88 -14.21
CA LEU A 67 -6.35 -3.55 -13.42
C LEU A 67 -7.72 -2.91 -13.63
N HIS A 68 -7.82 -1.59 -13.54
CA HIS A 68 -9.09 -0.88 -13.74
C HIS A 68 -9.66 -1.05 -15.14
N ASN A 69 -8.81 -0.98 -16.16
CA ASN A 69 -9.22 -1.25 -17.54
C ASN A 69 -9.73 -2.69 -17.70
N ALA A 70 -9.02 -3.66 -17.11
CA ALA A 70 -9.43 -5.06 -17.13
C ALA A 70 -10.76 -5.29 -16.39
N VAL A 71 -10.96 -4.64 -15.24
CA VAL A 71 -12.23 -4.69 -14.48
C VAL A 71 -13.37 -4.11 -15.32
N ARG A 72 -13.17 -2.93 -15.94
CA ARG A 72 -14.18 -2.28 -16.79
C ARG A 72 -14.54 -3.12 -18.01
N ASP A 73 -13.55 -3.75 -18.62
CA ASP A 73 -13.73 -4.52 -19.87
C ASP A 73 -14.12 -5.98 -19.60
N SER A 74 -14.18 -6.41 -18.34
CA SER A 74 -14.62 -7.74 -17.92
C SER A 74 -16.15 -7.84 -17.96
N PHE A 75 -16.66 -8.92 -18.55
CA PHE A 75 -18.09 -9.22 -18.52
C PHE A 75 -18.59 -9.64 -17.13
N SER A 76 -17.74 -10.33 -16.37
CA SER A 76 -17.99 -10.77 -15.00
C SER A 76 -16.68 -10.79 -14.23
N THR A 77 -16.73 -10.54 -12.93
CA THR A 77 -15.57 -10.55 -12.03
C THR A 77 -15.78 -11.54 -10.88
N PRO A 78 -14.70 -12.08 -10.29
CA PRO A 78 -14.77 -13.08 -9.21
C PRO A 78 -15.20 -12.50 -7.85
N ILE A 79 -15.13 -11.17 -7.71
CA ILE A 79 -15.78 -10.37 -6.66
C ILE A 79 -16.42 -9.16 -7.35
N GLU A 80 -17.21 -8.39 -6.62
CA GLU A 80 -17.83 -7.16 -7.15
C GLU A 80 -16.81 -6.24 -7.84
N ALA A 81 -17.14 -5.77 -9.04
CA ALA A 81 -16.24 -4.93 -9.84
C ALA A 81 -15.85 -3.64 -9.10
N GLU A 82 -16.79 -3.07 -8.33
CA GLU A 82 -16.55 -1.93 -7.45
C GLU A 82 -15.56 -2.24 -6.32
N ASP A 83 -15.57 -3.47 -5.80
CA ASP A 83 -14.60 -3.89 -4.77
C ASP A 83 -13.20 -4.00 -5.37
N LEU A 84 -13.05 -4.54 -6.59
CA LEU A 84 -11.78 -4.58 -7.30
C LEU A 84 -11.24 -3.19 -7.63
N PHE A 85 -12.10 -2.28 -8.11
CA PHE A 85 -11.70 -0.91 -8.44
C PHE A 85 -11.18 -0.18 -7.20
N GLU A 86 -11.93 -0.24 -6.11
CA GLU A 86 -11.57 0.37 -4.81
C GLU A 86 -10.32 -0.25 -4.18
N LEU A 87 -10.16 -1.57 -4.25
CA LEU A 87 -8.95 -2.24 -3.76
C LEU A 87 -7.72 -1.79 -4.57
N GLY A 88 -7.85 -1.68 -5.89
CA GLY A 88 -6.80 -1.15 -6.76
C GLY A 88 -6.41 0.29 -6.38
N GLU A 89 -7.38 1.20 -6.23
CA GLU A 89 -7.11 2.58 -5.80
C GLU A 89 -6.41 2.65 -4.44
N ARG A 90 -6.94 1.95 -3.45
CA ARG A 90 -6.43 2.02 -2.07
C ARG A 90 -5.05 1.37 -1.92
N LEU A 91 -4.72 0.33 -2.71
CA LEU A 91 -3.36 -0.20 -2.77
C LEU A 91 -2.38 0.85 -3.30
N GLY A 92 -2.80 1.64 -4.28
CA GLY A 92 -2.02 2.76 -4.79
C GLY A 92 -1.74 3.82 -3.73
N GLU A 93 -2.72 4.13 -2.89
CA GLU A 93 -2.56 5.09 -1.79
C GLU A 93 -1.45 4.70 -0.81
N ILE A 94 -1.21 3.39 -0.58
CA ILE A 94 -0.10 2.92 0.28
C ILE A 94 1.24 3.31 -0.34
N THR A 95 1.43 3.02 -1.63
CA THR A 95 2.67 3.34 -2.35
C THR A 95 2.90 4.84 -2.43
N GLU A 96 1.85 5.61 -2.71
CA GLU A 96 1.89 7.07 -2.75
C GLU A 96 2.22 7.67 -1.37
N ALA A 97 1.65 7.15 -0.29
CA ALA A 97 1.95 7.58 1.08
C ALA A 97 3.39 7.27 1.48
N GLY A 98 3.89 6.06 1.18
CA GLY A 98 5.28 5.67 1.44
C GLY A 98 6.28 6.53 0.65
N TYR A 99 6.00 6.79 -0.63
CA TYR A 99 6.81 7.68 -1.45
C TYR A 99 6.77 9.14 -0.94
N ALA A 100 5.62 9.63 -0.50
CA ALA A 100 5.53 10.97 0.09
C ALA A 100 6.37 11.08 1.38
N LEU A 101 6.40 10.04 2.21
CA LEU A 101 7.21 9.99 3.42
C LEU A 101 8.70 10.10 3.10
N ILE A 102 9.23 9.27 2.19
CA ILE A 102 10.66 9.31 1.86
C ILE A 102 11.06 10.65 1.23
N ARG A 103 10.20 11.24 0.40
CA ARG A 103 10.45 12.55 -0.21
C ARG A 103 10.48 13.67 0.83
N GLU A 104 9.60 13.63 1.82
CA GLU A 104 9.61 14.58 2.94
C GLU A 104 10.90 14.48 3.76
N SER A 105 11.39 13.25 3.98
CA SER A 105 12.66 13.04 4.66
C SER A 105 13.86 13.53 3.84
N GLU A 106 13.87 13.28 2.53
CA GLU A 106 14.92 13.77 1.63
C GLU A 106 14.97 15.31 1.63
N LEU A 107 13.82 15.97 1.54
CA LEU A 107 13.72 17.44 1.61
C LEU A 107 14.21 17.97 2.96
N SER A 108 13.92 17.24 4.04
CA SER A 108 14.42 17.53 5.39
C SER A 108 15.95 17.41 5.52
N CYS A 109 16.64 16.82 4.53
CA CYS A 109 18.10 16.71 4.46
C CYS A 109 18.80 17.81 3.62
N SER A 110 18.09 18.85 3.17
CA SER A 110 18.63 19.90 2.28
C SER A 110 19.52 20.96 2.95
N GLY A 111 20.31 20.60 3.97
CA GLY A 111 21.18 21.52 4.73
C GLY A 111 22.37 20.82 5.41
N PRO A 112 23.12 21.48 6.32
CA PRO A 112 24.30 20.90 6.98
C PRO A 112 23.98 19.76 7.97
N THR A 113 22.71 19.37 8.11
CA THR A 113 22.26 18.35 9.05
C THR A 113 21.13 17.56 8.40
N CYS A 114 21.43 16.33 7.97
CA CYS A 114 20.39 15.39 7.55
C CYS A 114 19.80 14.74 8.79
N LEU A 115 18.46 14.73 8.88
CA LEU A 115 17.76 14.05 9.95
C LEU A 115 17.59 12.59 9.55
N ALA A 116 18.46 11.72 10.07
CA ALA A 116 18.26 10.29 9.98
C ALA A 116 16.96 9.88 10.69
N PRO A 117 16.30 8.77 10.25
CA PRO A 117 15.22 8.15 11.00
C PRO A 117 15.64 7.96 12.45
N ASP A 118 14.86 8.48 13.39
CA ASP A 118 15.07 8.16 14.79
C ASP A 118 14.36 6.85 15.17
N ARG A 119 14.66 6.37 16.38
CA ARG A 119 14.10 5.11 16.89
C ARG A 119 12.57 5.05 16.86
N TYR A 120 11.89 6.19 16.94
CA TYR A 120 10.43 6.24 16.97
C TYR A 120 9.86 6.11 15.57
N LEU A 121 10.46 6.80 14.59
CA LEU A 121 10.10 6.60 13.18
C LEU A 121 10.38 5.16 12.76
N VAL A 122 11.53 4.59 13.15
CA VAL A 122 11.87 3.19 12.85
C VAL A 122 10.84 2.23 13.46
N GLY A 123 10.53 2.36 14.75
CA GLY A 123 9.52 1.51 15.39
C GLY A 123 8.11 1.64 14.77
N LEU A 124 7.77 2.83 14.26
CA LEU A 124 6.53 3.04 13.52
C LEU A 124 6.54 2.34 12.15
N LEU A 125 7.66 2.41 11.41
CA LEU A 125 7.82 1.72 10.13
C LEU A 125 7.81 0.20 10.30
N ASP A 126 8.44 -0.32 11.34
CA ASP A 126 8.42 -1.75 11.69
C ASP A 126 6.99 -2.23 11.94
N ALA A 127 6.23 -1.53 12.77
CA ALA A 127 4.85 -1.88 13.06
C ALA A 127 3.95 -1.83 11.80
N LEU A 128 4.20 -0.88 10.89
CA LEU A 128 3.49 -0.80 9.61
C LEU A 128 3.88 -1.93 8.65
N ALA A 129 5.16 -2.32 8.62
CA ALA A 129 5.64 -3.45 7.84
C ALA A 129 5.03 -4.78 8.36
N ASP A 130 5.00 -4.97 9.68
CA ASP A 130 4.39 -6.13 10.33
C ASP A 130 2.89 -6.23 10.00
N ALA A 131 2.17 -5.09 10.01
CA ALA A 131 0.75 -5.06 9.65
C ALA A 131 0.48 -5.29 8.16
N ALA A 132 1.44 -4.97 7.28
CA ALA A 132 1.32 -5.21 5.85
C ALA A 132 1.35 -6.71 5.49
N VAL A 133 1.99 -7.55 6.32
CA VAL A 133 2.07 -9.00 6.11
C VAL A 133 0.70 -9.68 6.09
N PRO A 134 -0.13 -9.63 7.15
CA PRO A 134 -1.47 -10.21 7.12
C PRO A 134 -2.37 -9.52 6.09
N LEU A 135 -2.18 -8.22 5.80
CA LEU A 135 -2.93 -7.56 4.71
C LEU A 135 -2.67 -8.23 3.35
N ALA A 136 -1.40 -8.48 3.04
CA ALA A 136 -0.99 -9.11 1.79
C ALA A 136 -1.54 -10.54 1.68
N GLU A 137 -1.52 -11.31 2.76
CA GLU A 137 -2.14 -12.63 2.83
C GLU A 137 -3.66 -12.57 2.60
N GLY A 138 -4.33 -11.55 3.15
CA GLY A 138 -5.76 -11.33 2.93
C GLY A 138 -6.10 -11.08 1.45
N LEU A 139 -5.35 -10.20 0.79
CA LEU A 139 -5.53 -9.93 -0.63
C LEU A 139 -5.22 -11.14 -1.52
N ARG A 140 -4.21 -11.94 -1.16
CA ARG A 140 -3.92 -13.21 -1.86
C ARG A 140 -5.06 -14.21 -1.68
N ALA A 141 -5.68 -14.26 -0.51
CA ALA A 141 -6.75 -15.20 -0.19
C ALA A 141 -8.10 -14.90 -0.88
N LEU A 142 -8.30 -13.72 -1.48
CA LEU A 142 -9.51 -13.39 -2.23
C LEU A 142 -9.75 -14.38 -3.40
N PRO A 143 -11.02 -14.76 -3.68
CA PRO A 143 -12.27 -14.34 -3.02
C PRO A 143 -12.63 -15.19 -1.78
N GLY A 144 -11.71 -16.04 -1.30
CA GLY A 144 -11.96 -16.98 -0.22
C GLY A 144 -12.24 -16.32 1.12
N GLY A 145 -13.05 -16.98 1.95
CA GLY A 145 -13.48 -16.45 3.26
C GLY A 145 -12.35 -16.15 4.25
N ALA A 146 -11.18 -16.79 4.08
CA ALA A 146 -9.99 -16.53 4.90
C ALA A 146 -9.45 -15.10 4.74
N ALA A 147 -9.74 -14.41 3.62
CA ALA A 147 -9.33 -13.04 3.39
C ALA A 147 -9.84 -12.07 4.48
N ALA A 148 -11.03 -12.32 5.04
CA ALA A 148 -11.58 -11.51 6.13
C ALA A 148 -10.77 -11.68 7.43
N THR A 149 -10.40 -12.92 7.79
CA THR A 149 -9.59 -13.21 8.98
C THR A 149 -8.22 -12.55 8.90
N TYR A 150 -7.58 -12.60 7.74
CA TYR A 150 -6.30 -11.92 7.52
C TYR A 150 -6.44 -10.40 7.58
N ALA A 151 -7.52 -9.84 7.02
CA ALA A 151 -7.81 -8.41 7.13
C ALA A 151 -8.01 -7.96 8.57
N ASP A 152 -8.73 -8.73 9.39
CA ASP A 152 -8.91 -8.45 10.82
C ASP A 152 -7.56 -8.50 11.56
N GLY A 153 -6.70 -9.48 11.25
CA GLY A 153 -5.35 -9.57 11.80
C GLY A 153 -4.46 -8.37 11.42
N ALA A 154 -4.60 -7.83 10.21
CA ALA A 154 -3.91 -6.61 9.81
C ALA A 154 -4.38 -5.39 10.60
N ILE A 155 -5.70 -5.26 10.83
CA ILE A 155 -6.27 -4.18 11.64
C ILE A 155 -5.78 -4.27 13.09
N GLU A 156 -5.71 -5.48 13.65
CA GLU A 156 -5.16 -5.71 14.99
C GLU A 156 -3.69 -5.29 15.07
N ALA A 157 -2.86 -5.74 14.11
CA ALA A 157 -1.44 -5.40 14.03
C ALA A 157 -1.18 -3.89 13.89
N LEU A 158 -2.05 -3.17 13.16
CA LEU A 158 -1.98 -1.71 13.03
C LEU A 158 -2.12 -0.97 14.36
N SER A 159 -2.70 -1.59 15.39
CA SER A 159 -2.73 -1.00 16.73
C SER A 159 -1.32 -0.71 17.26
N ALA A 160 -0.32 -1.53 16.94
CA ALA A 160 1.06 -1.29 17.36
C ALA A 160 1.63 0.00 16.75
N ALA A 161 1.30 0.29 15.49
CA ALA A 161 1.70 1.53 14.82
C ALA A 161 1.06 2.76 15.49
N GLU A 162 -0.20 2.68 15.91
CA GLU A 162 -0.84 3.78 16.65
C GLU A 162 -0.15 4.06 17.99
N HIS A 163 0.24 3.02 18.72
CA HIS A 163 0.97 3.17 19.98
C HIS A 163 2.36 3.78 19.75
N ALA A 164 3.08 3.31 18.73
CA ALA A 164 4.38 3.85 18.34
C ALA A 164 4.29 5.34 17.96
N TYR A 165 3.28 5.73 17.19
CA TYR A 165 3.02 7.13 16.85
C TYR A 165 2.76 8.00 18.09
N ARG A 166 1.90 7.55 19.02
CA ARG A 166 1.63 8.31 20.26
C ARG A 166 2.90 8.48 21.11
N ALA A 167 3.72 7.44 21.20
CA ALA A 167 5.01 7.50 21.89
C ALA A 167 5.98 8.48 21.20
N ALA A 168 5.99 8.49 19.87
CA ALA A 168 6.80 9.41 19.06
C ALA A 168 6.42 10.87 19.30
N ILE A 169 5.11 11.17 19.35
CA ILE A 169 4.59 12.51 19.63
C ILE A 169 4.91 12.94 21.06
N ALA A 170 4.79 12.04 22.05
CA ALA A 170 5.14 12.35 23.43
C ALA A 170 6.64 12.65 23.62
N ASP A 171 7.51 11.98 22.86
CA ASP A 171 8.96 12.23 22.90
C ASP A 171 9.33 13.63 22.41
N LEU A 172 8.53 14.23 21.51
CA LEU A 172 8.78 15.58 21.00
C LEU A 172 8.79 16.66 22.09
N GLU A 173 8.13 16.46 23.22
CA GLU A 173 8.17 17.39 24.36
C GLU A 173 9.58 17.59 24.93
N HIS A 174 10.49 16.64 24.68
CA HIS A 174 11.88 16.70 25.13
C HIS A 174 12.83 17.30 24.07
N GLU A 175 12.35 17.58 22.85
CA GLU A 175 13.16 18.15 21.79
C GLU A 175 13.26 19.67 21.95
N THR A 176 14.48 20.16 22.16
CA THR A 176 14.72 21.59 22.40
C THR A 176 14.87 22.41 21.12
N ASP A 177 15.24 21.79 20.00
CA ASP A 177 15.31 22.47 18.70
C ASP A 177 13.97 22.39 17.97
N VAL A 178 13.23 23.50 17.98
CA VAL A 178 11.93 23.64 17.29
C VAL A 178 12.00 23.22 15.82
N ARG A 179 13.11 23.49 15.10
CA ARG A 179 13.22 23.08 13.69
C ARG A 179 13.32 21.57 13.57
N ARG A 180 14.00 20.92 14.51
CA ARG A 180 14.13 19.45 14.56
C ARG A 180 12.82 18.80 14.99
N GLU A 181 12.14 19.37 15.98
CA GLU A 181 10.81 18.96 16.41
C GLU A 181 9.81 18.98 15.25
N LEU A 182 9.73 20.09 14.51
CA LEU A 182 8.83 20.24 13.37
C LEU A 182 9.11 19.21 12.27
N ARG A 183 10.38 18.97 11.92
CA ARG A 183 10.76 17.95 10.94
C ARG A 183 10.35 16.55 11.38
N ARG A 184 10.63 16.17 12.62
CA ARG A 184 10.23 14.86 13.17
C ARG A 184 8.72 14.69 13.17
N ARG A 185 7.99 15.70 13.65
CA ARG A 185 6.53 15.70 13.68
C ARG A 185 5.92 15.49 12.30
N GLU A 186 6.49 16.14 11.30
CA GLU A 186 6.06 15.98 9.91
C GLU A 186 6.31 14.55 9.40
N LEU A 187 7.47 13.95 9.69
CA LEU A 187 7.74 12.55 9.33
C LEU A 187 6.79 11.57 10.02
N TYR A 188 6.50 11.76 11.32
CA TYR A 188 5.53 10.93 12.04
C TYR A 188 4.13 11.06 11.43
N ARG A 189 3.72 12.28 11.05
CA ARG A 189 2.43 12.53 10.38
C ARG A 189 2.37 11.86 8.99
N ARG A 190 3.47 11.83 8.24
CA ARG A 190 3.54 11.10 6.97
C ARG A 190 3.41 9.59 7.18
N ALA A 191 4.01 9.05 8.24
CA ALA A 191 3.84 7.64 8.60
C ALA A 191 2.39 7.34 9.07
N GLU A 192 1.72 8.27 9.75
CA GLU A 192 0.29 8.16 10.09
C GLU A 192 -0.60 8.14 8.83
N HIS A 193 -0.23 8.87 7.77
CA HIS A 193 -0.94 8.78 6.48
C HIS A 193 -0.79 7.39 5.85
N LEU A 194 0.40 6.79 5.95
CA LEU A 194 0.66 5.42 5.49
C LEU A 194 -0.17 4.41 6.30
N HIS A 195 -0.20 4.53 7.64
CA HIS A 195 -1.10 3.76 8.52
C HIS A 195 -2.54 3.81 8.03
N ALA A 196 -3.06 5.02 7.78
CA ALA A 196 -4.43 5.21 7.34
C ALA A 196 -4.70 4.56 5.97
N ALA A 197 -3.74 4.57 5.05
CA ALA A 197 -3.85 3.88 3.77
C ALA A 197 -3.94 2.35 3.93
N ILE A 198 -3.05 1.76 4.73
CA ILE A 198 -3.07 0.32 5.05
C ILE A 198 -4.41 -0.09 5.67
N LEU A 199 -4.89 0.70 6.65
CA LEU A 199 -6.18 0.47 7.30
C LEU A 199 -7.37 0.50 6.32
N ARG A 200 -7.36 1.40 5.33
CA ARG A 200 -8.40 1.49 4.30
C ARG A 200 -8.44 0.27 3.40
N VAL A 201 -7.28 -0.30 3.04
CA VAL A 201 -7.21 -1.54 2.25
C VAL A 201 -7.66 -2.73 3.09
N ALA A 202 -7.22 -2.86 4.34
CA ALA A 202 -7.62 -3.95 5.23
C ALA A 202 -9.14 -3.99 5.42
N ARG A 203 -9.77 -2.85 5.75
CA ARG A 203 -11.23 -2.75 5.89
C ARG A 203 -11.96 -3.11 4.60
N ARG A 204 -11.45 -2.69 3.43
CA ARG A 204 -12.06 -3.00 2.14
C ARG A 204 -11.94 -4.48 1.79
N THR A 205 -10.80 -5.10 2.11
CA THR A 205 -10.54 -6.53 1.93
C THR A 205 -11.56 -7.35 2.72
N GLY A 206 -11.72 -7.06 4.02
CA GLY A 206 -12.75 -7.72 4.84
C GLY A 206 -14.17 -7.49 4.32
N TYR A 207 -14.52 -6.26 3.97
CA TYR A 207 -15.85 -5.92 3.45
C TYR A 207 -16.22 -6.67 2.17
N SER A 208 -15.26 -6.83 1.23
CA SER A 208 -15.49 -7.54 -0.03
C SER A 208 -15.89 -9.01 0.17
N VAL A 209 -15.45 -9.64 1.26
CA VAL A 209 -15.82 -11.02 1.61
C VAL A 209 -17.21 -11.07 2.25
N TYR A 210 -17.52 -10.13 3.14
CA TYR A 210 -18.81 -10.09 3.83
C TYR A 210 -19.98 -9.78 2.89
N LYS A 211 -19.76 -8.95 1.87
CA LYS A 211 -20.78 -8.61 0.86
C LYS A 211 -21.06 -9.77 -0.12
N ALA A 212 -20.07 -10.63 -0.36
CA ALA A 212 -20.18 -11.76 -1.29
C ALA A 212 -20.91 -12.99 -0.70
N ARG A 213 -21.33 -12.93 0.57
CA ARG A 213 -22.15 -13.93 1.25
C ARG A 213 -23.61 -13.52 1.28
#